data_AF-A0A350R0S6-F1
#
_entry.id   AF-A0A350R0S6-F1
#
_cell.length_a   1.000
_cell.length_b   1.000
_cell.length_c   1.000
_cell.angle_alpha   90.00
_cell.angle_beta   90.00
_cell.angle_gamma   90.00
#
_symmetry.space_group_name_H-M   'P 1'
#
loop_
_entity.id
_entity.type
_entity.pdbx_description
1 polymer ?
#
loop_
_entity_poly.entity_id
_entity_poly.type
_entity_poly.pdbx_seq_one_letter_code
_entity_poly.pdbx_strand_id
1 'polypeptide(L)'
;MKTILTPVLVLFSLALSLSGKTPIEPVPFHEVEMKSEFWRPRLITQRKVLVPFAFEKTEPGVAHLQAAADFLAGKKVEGHRPHRFIDSDLYKVMEGAAYLAQLQDDPELEAQFDRIVDVIAAAQEPNGYLYPSHTTGVGTDKNMMGNTPYTFVVHSHELYNMGHLYEAAIAYYQATSKDKLLKVAEKNALHVNRVFFEGDPKYNEGKPIRQAPGHQEMELALVKLYKVTGKKLYLEMAEKFLEIRGKTYVPDGEGVMSPTYAQQHAPVEDQSEAVGHAVRATYLYSAMADLAHLKNKNSYTRALHRIWGNVTDTRMHITGGLGAVHGIEGFGPPYLLPNADAFNETCAAVGNVLFNFRMFLAHRDAKYLDVAEVSLLNNVLAAVNLEGNRFFYVNPLEADGKYPFNHGTAGRAPWFGTACCPSNMARLLPQVQGMAYAHDEKNLYLAMYAETSTSLKIAGTKTAVTQKTGYPNEG
;
A
#
# COMPACT_ATOMS: atom_id res chain seq x y z
N MET A 1 -7.70 25.52 -38.91
CA MET A 1 -7.64 24.06 -38.71
C MET A 1 -6.22 23.58 -38.98
N LYS A 2 -5.42 23.41 -37.91
CA LYS A 2 -4.13 22.71 -37.97
C LYS A 2 -4.14 21.71 -36.82
N THR A 3 -4.38 20.45 -37.15
CA THR A 3 -4.32 19.31 -36.24
C THR A 3 -2.86 19.00 -35.98
N ILE A 4 -2.38 19.25 -34.76
CA ILE A 4 -1.07 18.83 -34.30
C ILE A 4 -1.26 17.41 -33.74
N LEU A 5 -0.76 16.40 -34.46
CA LEU A 5 -0.64 15.04 -33.95
C LEU A 5 0.51 14.99 -32.93
N THR A 6 0.19 14.69 -31.68
CA THR A 6 1.16 14.36 -30.64
C THR A 6 1.55 12.88 -30.81
N PRO A 7 2.85 12.51 -30.84
CA PRO A 7 3.23 11.12 -30.99
C PRO A 7 3.10 10.39 -29.66
N VAL A 8 2.31 9.31 -29.66
CA VAL A 8 2.28 8.32 -28.57
C VAL A 8 3.59 7.54 -28.62
N LEU A 9 4.43 7.69 -27.61
CA LEU A 9 5.67 6.94 -27.48
C LEU A 9 5.33 5.52 -27.00
N VAL A 10 5.27 4.56 -27.93
CA VAL A 10 5.18 3.13 -27.59
C VAL A 10 6.58 2.65 -27.20
N LEU A 11 6.84 2.55 -25.90
CA LEU A 11 8.05 1.92 -25.36
C LEU A 11 7.96 0.41 -25.59
N PHE A 12 8.69 -0.09 -26.59
CA PHE A 12 8.98 -1.53 -26.72
C PHE A 12 10.02 -1.91 -25.67
N SER A 13 9.60 -2.63 -24.63
CA SER A 13 10.51 -3.34 -23.73
C SER A 13 11.03 -4.59 -24.45
N LEU A 14 12.24 -4.51 -25.03
CA LEU A 14 12.97 -5.73 -25.38
C LEU A 14 13.52 -6.38 -24.10
N ALA A 15 12.77 -7.33 -23.54
CA ALA A 15 13.27 -8.23 -22.53
C ALA A 15 14.01 -9.39 -23.20
N LEU A 16 15.33 -9.44 -23.06
CA LEU A 16 16.08 -10.68 -23.31
C LEU A 16 15.68 -11.70 -22.23
N SER A 17 14.83 -12.66 -22.59
CA SER A 17 14.54 -13.84 -21.77
C SER A 17 15.57 -14.94 -22.07
N LEU A 18 16.61 -15.03 -21.24
CA LEU A 18 17.40 -16.24 -21.09
C LEU A 18 16.74 -17.10 -20.00
N SER A 19 16.10 -18.19 -20.43
CA SER A 19 15.51 -19.27 -19.61
C SER A 19 14.71 -18.83 -18.37
N GLY A 20 13.47 -18.39 -18.57
CA GLY A 20 12.49 -18.19 -17.50
C GLY A 20 11.08 -18.11 -18.09
N LYS A 21 10.06 -18.56 -17.36
CA LYS A 21 8.66 -18.33 -17.77
C LYS A 21 8.44 -16.82 -17.88
N THR A 22 7.80 -16.34 -18.94
CA THR A 22 7.43 -14.91 -19.10
C THR A 22 6.71 -14.39 -17.85
N PRO A 23 6.98 -13.19 -17.35
CA PRO A 23 6.21 -12.58 -16.27
C PRO A 23 4.69 -12.63 -16.49
N ILE A 24 3.92 -12.91 -15.44
CA ILE A 24 2.47 -12.63 -15.47
C ILE A 24 2.28 -11.19 -15.02
N GLU A 25 1.51 -10.43 -15.79
CA GLU A 25 1.14 -9.06 -15.47
C GLU A 25 -0.38 -8.95 -15.29
N PRO A 26 -0.86 -8.16 -14.31
CA PRO A 26 -2.29 -7.85 -14.19
C PRO A 26 -2.72 -6.99 -15.39
N VAL A 27 -3.96 -7.18 -15.84
CA VAL A 27 -4.56 -6.23 -16.79
C VAL A 27 -4.80 -4.91 -16.04
N PRO A 28 -4.36 -3.76 -16.57
CA PRO A 28 -4.59 -2.48 -15.91
C PRO A 28 -6.07 -2.26 -15.64
N PHE A 29 -6.40 -1.75 -14.45
CA PHE A 29 -7.81 -1.64 -14.05
C PHE A 29 -8.63 -0.81 -15.05
N HIS A 30 -8.09 0.26 -15.64
CA HIS A 30 -8.78 1.10 -16.63
C HIS A 30 -9.02 0.41 -17.99
N GLU A 31 -8.38 -0.74 -18.25
CA GLU A 31 -8.63 -1.57 -19.44
C GLU A 31 -9.68 -2.66 -19.20
N VAL A 32 -10.20 -2.74 -17.97
CA VAL A 32 -11.28 -3.66 -17.59
C VAL A 32 -12.52 -2.84 -17.29
N GLU A 33 -13.66 -3.18 -17.87
CA GLU A 33 -14.94 -2.55 -17.57
C GLU A 33 -15.70 -3.40 -16.54
N MET A 34 -16.00 -2.84 -15.37
CA MET A 34 -16.79 -3.51 -14.32
C MET A 34 -18.29 -3.31 -14.50
N LYS A 35 -19.02 -4.39 -14.81
CA LYS A 35 -20.47 -4.43 -15.04
C LYS A 35 -21.26 -5.11 -13.93
N SER A 36 -20.58 -5.83 -13.03
CA SER A 36 -21.19 -6.58 -11.93
C SER A 36 -22.13 -5.73 -11.07
N GLU A 37 -23.36 -6.20 -10.88
CA GLU A 37 -24.34 -5.62 -9.96
C GLU A 37 -23.90 -5.71 -8.49
N PHE A 38 -22.92 -6.56 -8.17
CA PHE A 38 -22.33 -6.61 -6.83
C PHE A 38 -21.23 -5.54 -6.64
N TRP A 39 -20.30 -5.43 -7.58
CA TRP A 39 -19.13 -4.55 -7.44
C TRP A 39 -19.40 -3.11 -7.88
N ARG A 40 -20.15 -2.92 -8.97
CA ARG A 40 -20.37 -1.59 -9.56
C ARG A 40 -21.05 -0.61 -8.59
N PRO A 41 -22.10 -0.97 -7.82
CA PRO A 41 -22.67 -0.06 -6.82
C PRO A 41 -21.64 0.37 -5.76
N ARG A 42 -20.77 -0.55 -5.32
CA ARG A 42 -19.71 -0.25 -4.35
C ARG A 42 -18.70 0.75 -4.91
N LEU A 43 -18.25 0.57 -6.16
CA LEU A 43 -17.35 1.51 -6.84
C LEU A 43 -17.99 2.90 -6.99
N ILE A 44 -19.30 2.96 -7.26
CA ILE A 44 -20.05 4.22 -7.32
C ILE A 44 -20.11 4.89 -5.94
N THR A 45 -20.43 4.14 -4.88
CA THR A 45 -20.44 4.65 -3.50
C THR A 45 -19.06 5.14 -3.09
N GLN A 46 -18.00 4.41 -3.44
CA GLN A 46 -16.62 4.82 -3.17
C GLN A 46 -16.33 6.21 -3.75
N ARG A 47 -16.68 6.43 -5.01
CA ARG A 47 -16.48 7.71 -5.68
C ARG A 47 -17.34 8.83 -5.13
N LYS A 48 -18.64 8.57 -4.90
CA LYS A 48 -19.60 9.62 -4.55
C LYS A 48 -19.66 9.96 -3.07
N VAL A 49 -19.22 9.04 -2.21
CA VAL A 49 -19.34 9.20 -0.75
C VAL A 49 -18.01 9.01 -0.06
N LEU A 50 -17.38 7.83 -0.19
CA LEU A 50 -16.20 7.52 0.62
C LEU A 50 -15.05 8.48 0.34
N VAL A 51 -14.65 8.64 -0.92
CA VAL A 51 -13.49 9.46 -1.29
C VAL A 51 -13.67 10.93 -0.90
N PRO A 52 -14.80 11.60 -1.25
CA PRO A 52 -15.06 12.96 -0.79
C PRO A 52 -15.03 13.09 0.73
N PHE A 53 -15.66 12.15 1.44
CA PHE A 53 -15.66 12.12 2.90
C PHE A 53 -14.25 11.92 3.46
N ALA A 54 -13.43 11.06 2.84
CA ALA A 54 -12.07 10.81 3.27
C ALA A 54 -11.15 12.02 3.00
N PHE A 55 -11.40 12.80 1.94
CA PHE A 55 -10.70 14.08 1.73
C PHE A 55 -11.01 15.09 2.84
N GLU A 56 -12.28 15.23 3.23
CA GLU A 56 -12.68 16.08 4.37
C GLU A 56 -11.94 15.64 5.65
N LYS A 57 -11.89 14.33 5.91
CA LYS A 57 -11.22 13.81 7.12
C LYS A 57 -9.70 13.84 7.06
N THR A 58 -9.10 14.06 5.90
CA THR A 58 -7.64 14.16 5.71
C THR A 58 -7.14 15.59 5.50
N GLU A 59 -8.02 16.61 5.61
CA GLU A 59 -7.63 18.02 5.69
C GLU A 59 -6.53 18.30 6.74
N PRO A 60 -6.50 17.65 7.92
CA PRO A 60 -5.38 17.80 8.85
C PRO A 60 -4.02 17.38 8.27
N GLY A 61 -3.98 16.40 7.36
CA GLY A 61 -2.76 16.02 6.63
C GLY A 61 -2.33 17.09 5.63
N VAL A 62 -3.28 17.71 4.93
CA VAL A 62 -2.99 18.87 4.07
C VAL A 62 -2.44 20.03 4.90
N ALA A 63 -3.02 20.31 6.07
CA ALA A 63 -2.54 21.35 6.98
C ALA A 63 -1.14 21.05 7.55
N HIS A 64 -0.84 19.78 7.88
CA HIS A 64 0.48 19.34 8.33
C HIS A 64 1.54 19.59 7.24
N LEU A 65 1.24 19.27 5.98
CA LEU A 65 2.12 19.56 4.83
C LEU A 65 2.25 21.07 4.56
N GLN A 66 1.13 21.81 4.63
CA GLN A 66 1.12 23.26 4.46
C GLN A 66 2.01 23.95 5.50
N ALA A 67 2.03 23.48 6.74
CA ALA A 67 2.92 23.99 7.79
C ALA A 67 4.40 23.83 7.40
N ALA A 68 4.81 22.70 6.83
CA ALA A 68 6.18 22.54 6.30
C ALA A 68 6.44 23.45 5.10
N ALA A 69 5.50 23.58 4.17
CA ALA A 69 5.63 24.46 3.02
C ALA A 69 5.82 25.94 3.46
N ASP A 70 5.03 26.38 4.44
CA ASP A 70 5.12 27.73 4.99
C ASP A 70 6.44 27.96 5.75
N PHE A 71 6.88 26.97 6.54
CA PHE A 71 8.18 27.03 7.21
C PHE A 71 9.34 27.15 6.21
N LEU A 72 9.34 26.33 5.15
CA LEU A 72 10.36 26.37 4.09
C LEU A 72 10.33 27.66 3.28
N ALA A 73 9.16 28.32 3.17
CA ALA A 73 9.01 29.65 2.60
C ALA A 73 9.45 30.78 3.56
N GLY A 74 9.96 30.47 4.75
CA GLY A 74 10.40 31.44 5.75
C GLY A 74 9.25 32.12 6.51
N LYS A 75 8.03 31.58 6.45
CA LYS A 75 6.89 32.08 7.21
C LYS A 75 6.92 31.52 8.64
N LYS A 76 6.38 32.30 9.59
CA LYS A 76 6.21 31.83 10.97
C LYS A 76 5.09 30.81 11.03
N VAL A 77 5.36 29.66 11.63
CA VAL A 77 4.38 28.58 11.83
C VAL A 77 4.14 28.42 13.32
N GLU A 78 2.93 28.73 13.78
CA GLU A 78 2.53 28.61 15.19
C GLU A 78 1.55 27.46 15.38
N GLY A 79 1.67 26.73 16.50
CA GLY A 79 0.70 25.69 16.87
C GLY A 79 0.71 24.44 16.00
N HIS A 80 1.73 24.24 15.16
CA HIS A 80 1.87 23.01 14.39
C HIS A 80 2.00 21.80 15.32
N ARG A 81 1.05 20.86 15.23
CA ARG A 81 1.02 19.68 16.09
C ARG A 81 1.89 18.57 15.49
N PRO A 82 2.76 17.94 16.30
CA PRO A 82 3.54 16.80 15.84
C PRO A 82 2.64 15.62 15.46
N HIS A 83 2.89 15.00 14.30
CA HIS A 83 2.24 13.76 13.92
C HIS A 83 3.16 12.89 13.05
N ARG A 84 3.12 11.57 13.30
CA ARG A 84 4.01 10.60 12.67
C ARG A 84 3.63 10.22 11.24
N PHE A 85 2.34 9.97 11.00
CA PHE A 85 1.90 9.32 9.76
C PHE A 85 0.59 9.86 9.19
N ILE A 86 0.16 11.07 9.59
CA ILE A 86 -1.13 11.64 9.13
C ILE A 86 -1.10 11.93 7.62
N ASP A 87 0.09 12.26 7.10
CA ASP A 87 0.29 12.49 5.67
C ASP A 87 -0.02 11.23 4.85
N SER A 88 0.25 10.04 5.41
CA SER A 88 -0.04 8.79 4.72
C SER A 88 -1.53 8.56 4.51
N ASP A 89 -2.39 9.05 5.41
CA ASP A 89 -3.84 8.93 5.25
C ASP A 89 -4.31 9.74 4.05
N LEU A 90 -3.79 10.97 3.88
CA LEU A 90 -4.00 11.78 2.69
C LEU A 90 -3.48 11.07 1.44
N TYR A 91 -2.25 10.55 1.46
CA TYR A 91 -1.66 9.90 0.29
C TYR A 91 -2.47 8.67 -0.18
N LYS A 92 -2.96 7.83 0.74
CA LYS A 92 -3.82 6.70 0.39
C LYS A 92 -5.16 7.14 -0.20
N VAL A 93 -5.76 8.22 0.31
CA VAL A 93 -6.99 8.79 -0.27
C VAL A 93 -6.72 9.33 -1.67
N MET A 94 -5.59 10.00 -1.88
CA MET A 94 -5.13 10.43 -3.21
C MET A 94 -4.89 9.24 -4.15
N GLU A 95 -4.34 8.12 -3.66
CA GLU A 95 -4.17 6.92 -4.48
C GLU A 95 -5.52 6.39 -4.98
N GLY A 96 -6.48 6.20 -4.07
CA GLY A 96 -7.83 5.72 -4.41
C GLY A 96 -8.58 6.65 -5.36
N ALA A 97 -8.49 7.95 -5.11
CA ALA A 97 -9.17 8.94 -5.93
C ALA A 97 -8.55 9.10 -7.32
N ALA A 98 -7.23 8.89 -7.48
CA ALA A 98 -6.59 8.84 -8.79
C ALA A 98 -7.11 7.67 -9.64
N TYR A 99 -7.28 6.48 -9.03
CA TYR A 99 -7.88 5.34 -9.75
C TYR A 99 -9.31 5.64 -10.20
N LEU A 100 -10.11 6.32 -9.38
CA LEU A 100 -11.48 6.67 -9.74
C LEU A 100 -11.56 7.74 -10.84
N ALA A 101 -10.64 8.72 -10.85
CA ALA A 101 -10.53 9.73 -11.90
C ALA A 101 -10.23 9.10 -13.27
N GLN A 102 -9.51 7.97 -13.32
CA GLN A 102 -9.26 7.25 -14.57
C GLN A 102 -10.51 6.56 -15.13
N LEU A 103 -11.54 6.31 -14.30
CA LEU A 103 -12.78 5.66 -14.73
C LEU A 103 -13.79 6.64 -15.32
N GLN A 104 -13.75 7.90 -14.92
CA GLN A 104 -14.62 8.98 -15.42
C GLN A 104 -13.90 10.31 -15.33
N ASP A 105 -13.95 11.11 -16.40
CA ASP A 105 -13.45 12.49 -16.39
C ASP A 105 -14.13 13.30 -15.27
N ASP A 106 -13.34 13.71 -14.27
CA ASP A 106 -13.79 14.46 -13.09
C ASP A 106 -12.85 15.67 -12.86
N PRO A 107 -13.08 16.79 -13.58
CA PRO A 107 -12.17 17.94 -13.55
C PRO A 107 -12.13 18.66 -12.19
N GLU A 108 -13.19 18.54 -11.38
CA GLU A 108 -13.22 19.13 -10.04
C GLU A 108 -12.30 18.35 -9.10
N LEU A 109 -12.38 17.01 -9.14
CA LEU A 109 -11.49 16.12 -8.41
C LEU A 109 -10.03 16.33 -8.85
N GLU A 110 -9.77 16.38 -10.17
CA GLU A 110 -8.43 16.63 -10.69
C GLU A 110 -7.86 17.97 -10.23
N ALA A 111 -8.67 19.04 -10.24
CA ALA A 111 -8.25 20.35 -9.73
C ALA A 111 -7.99 20.34 -8.21
N GLN A 112 -8.74 19.55 -7.43
CA GLN A 112 -8.46 19.35 -6.00
C GLN A 112 -7.12 18.64 -5.80
N PHE A 113 -6.83 17.61 -6.60
CA PHE A 113 -5.53 16.95 -6.61
C PHE A 113 -4.39 17.90 -6.93
N ASP A 114 -4.51 18.69 -8.00
CA ASP A 114 -3.48 19.65 -8.42
C ASP A 114 -3.10 20.58 -7.26
N ARG A 115 -4.09 21.10 -6.53
CA ARG A 115 -3.86 21.95 -5.36
C ARG A 115 -3.11 21.22 -4.24
N ILE A 116 -3.49 19.98 -3.94
CA ILE A 116 -2.83 19.19 -2.90
C ILE A 116 -1.39 18.82 -3.32
N VAL A 117 -1.18 18.48 -4.59
CA VAL A 117 0.14 18.20 -5.18
C VAL A 117 1.04 19.43 -5.07
N ASP A 118 0.51 20.63 -5.27
CA ASP A 118 1.25 21.89 -5.09
C ASP A 118 1.72 22.06 -3.64
N VAL A 119 0.86 21.77 -2.67
CA VAL A 119 1.20 21.81 -1.23
C VAL A 119 2.28 20.78 -0.90
N ILE A 120 2.12 19.53 -1.36
CA ILE A 120 3.11 18.46 -1.14
C ILE A 120 4.48 18.84 -1.73
N ALA A 121 4.48 19.37 -2.96
CA ALA A 121 5.72 19.78 -3.62
C ALA A 121 6.41 20.94 -2.89
N ALA A 122 5.64 21.90 -2.35
CA ALA A 122 6.17 23.02 -1.57
C ALA A 122 6.66 22.59 -0.17
N ALA A 123 6.09 21.52 0.40
CA ALA A 123 6.50 20.95 1.69
C ALA A 123 7.81 20.14 1.61
N GLN A 124 8.30 19.81 0.42
CA GLN A 124 9.52 19.03 0.23
C GLN A 124 10.78 19.91 0.33
N GLU A 125 11.73 19.52 1.18
CA GLU A 125 13.01 20.20 1.31
C GLU A 125 13.81 20.19 -0.01
N PRO A 126 14.74 21.15 -0.19
CA PRO A 126 15.58 21.21 -1.39
C PRO A 126 16.34 19.90 -1.67
N ASN A 127 16.75 19.16 -0.62
CA ASN A 127 17.46 17.88 -0.75
C ASN A 127 16.54 16.67 -0.97
N GLY A 128 15.21 16.85 -1.02
CA GLY A 128 14.22 15.80 -1.24
C GLY A 128 13.60 15.21 0.03
N TYR A 129 14.07 15.57 1.22
CA TYR A 129 13.44 15.18 2.49
C TYR A 129 12.01 15.75 2.57
N LEU A 130 11.07 14.95 3.07
CA LEU A 130 9.67 15.36 3.22
C LEU A 130 9.08 14.67 4.44
N TYR A 131 9.05 15.40 5.55
CA TYR A 131 8.43 14.95 6.79
C TYR A 131 8.13 16.17 7.68
N PRO A 132 6.89 16.69 7.66
CA PRO A 132 6.61 18.03 8.17
C PRO A 132 6.95 18.25 9.65
N SER A 133 6.78 17.22 10.49
CA SER A 133 7.09 17.32 11.91
C SER A 133 8.57 17.60 12.19
N HIS A 134 9.50 16.99 11.45
CA HIS A 134 10.93 17.32 11.58
C HIS A 134 11.29 18.61 10.85
N THR A 135 10.72 18.84 9.66
CA THR A 135 10.99 20.07 8.89
C THR A 135 10.64 21.33 9.70
N THR A 136 9.56 21.31 10.48
CA THR A 136 9.14 22.44 11.34
C THR A 136 9.72 22.40 12.75
N GLY A 137 10.50 21.38 13.12
CA GLY A 137 11.13 21.24 14.43
C GLY A 137 10.20 20.83 15.58
N VAL A 138 8.96 20.40 15.30
CA VAL A 138 8.02 19.90 16.34
C VAL A 138 8.18 18.40 16.63
N GLY A 139 8.84 17.68 15.72
CA GLY A 139 9.16 16.26 15.83
C GLY A 139 10.20 15.98 16.91
N THR A 140 9.88 15.11 17.86
CA THR A 140 10.76 14.74 18.98
C THR A 140 10.61 13.27 19.36
N ASP A 141 11.54 12.77 20.17
CA ASP A 141 11.49 11.43 20.76
C ASP A 141 10.21 11.14 21.54
N LYS A 142 9.67 12.12 22.28
CA LYS A 142 8.40 12.01 23.04
C LYS A 142 7.20 11.64 22.16
N ASN A 143 7.26 11.98 20.88
CA ASN A 143 6.23 11.67 19.90
C ASN A 143 6.58 10.45 19.05
N MET A 144 7.58 9.65 19.46
CA MET A 144 8.08 8.47 18.74
C MET A 144 8.63 8.80 17.34
N MET A 145 9.24 9.98 17.17
CA MET A 145 9.83 10.43 15.90
C MET A 145 11.37 10.51 15.92
N GLY A 146 11.98 10.41 17.10
CA GLY A 146 13.37 10.79 17.31
C GLY A 146 13.53 12.32 17.39
N ASN A 147 14.70 12.79 17.81
CA ASN A 147 14.96 14.24 17.99
C ASN A 147 15.44 14.93 16.71
N THR A 148 15.91 14.15 15.73
CA THR A 148 16.27 14.62 14.39
C THR A 148 15.86 13.57 13.35
N PRO A 149 15.80 13.92 12.05
CA PRO A 149 15.41 13.00 10.99
C PRO A 149 16.11 11.65 11.06
N TYR A 150 15.34 10.57 10.89
CA TYR A 150 15.82 9.20 10.85
C TYR A 150 16.58 8.69 12.09
N THR A 151 16.50 9.37 13.24
CA THR A 151 17.10 8.87 14.50
C THR A 151 16.23 7.81 15.19
N PHE A 152 14.97 7.66 14.78
CA PHE A 152 14.06 6.65 15.36
C PHE A 152 13.20 5.96 14.29
N VAL A 153 13.85 5.42 13.26
CA VAL A 153 13.22 4.76 12.09
C VAL A 153 12.23 3.65 12.47
N VAL A 154 12.41 3.01 13.63
CA VAL A 154 11.53 1.94 14.14
C VAL A 154 10.07 2.39 14.27
N HIS A 155 9.84 3.65 14.64
CA HIS A 155 8.50 4.17 14.91
C HIS A 155 8.18 5.53 14.29
N SER A 156 9.15 6.23 13.70
CA SER A 156 8.90 7.56 13.12
C SER A 156 7.92 7.53 11.94
N HIS A 157 7.85 6.42 11.21
CA HIS A 157 7.07 6.27 9.96
C HIS A 157 7.51 7.19 8.81
N GLU A 158 8.72 7.78 8.88
CA GLU A 158 9.26 8.61 7.80
C GLU A 158 9.28 7.86 6.45
N LEU A 159 9.78 6.62 6.42
CA LEU A 159 9.80 5.81 5.20
C LEU A 159 8.42 5.26 4.81
N TYR A 160 7.55 5.00 5.79
CA TYR A 160 6.18 4.53 5.54
C TYR A 160 5.33 5.61 4.85
N ASN A 161 5.42 6.85 5.32
CA ASN A 161 4.75 7.98 4.68
C ASN A 161 5.19 8.14 3.23
N MET A 162 6.50 8.00 2.99
CA MET A 162 7.06 8.16 1.65
C MET A 162 6.69 7.01 0.71
N GLY A 163 6.63 5.76 1.18
CA GLY A 163 6.13 4.67 0.34
C GLY A 163 4.68 4.92 -0.11
N HIS A 164 3.80 5.36 0.79
CA HIS A 164 2.43 5.75 0.41
C HIS A 164 2.37 6.96 -0.52
N LEU A 165 3.26 7.96 -0.34
CA LEU A 165 3.40 9.06 -1.30
C LEU A 165 3.75 8.55 -2.69
N TYR A 166 4.65 7.56 -2.80
CA TYR A 166 5.07 7.02 -4.09
C TYR A 166 3.92 6.27 -4.76
N GLU A 167 3.15 5.47 -4.01
CA GLU A 167 1.97 4.79 -4.55
C GLU A 167 0.93 5.81 -5.07
N ALA A 168 0.66 6.88 -4.31
CA ALA A 168 -0.22 7.97 -4.74
C ALA A 168 0.31 8.70 -5.99
N ALA A 169 1.62 8.98 -6.05
CA ALA A 169 2.27 9.62 -7.18
C ALA A 169 2.15 8.80 -8.47
N ILE A 170 2.31 7.48 -8.34
CA ILE A 170 2.20 6.52 -9.44
C ILE A 170 0.76 6.46 -9.95
N ALA A 171 -0.20 6.28 -9.05
CA ALA A 171 -1.62 6.23 -9.41
C ALA A 171 -2.05 7.52 -10.11
N TYR A 172 -1.64 8.67 -9.59
CA TYR A 172 -1.95 9.97 -10.16
C TYR A 172 -1.32 10.18 -11.54
N TYR A 173 -0.05 9.79 -11.72
CA TYR A 173 0.62 9.85 -13.02
C TYR A 173 -0.07 8.94 -14.04
N GLN A 174 -0.44 7.72 -13.67
CA GLN A 174 -1.14 6.79 -14.55
C GLN A 174 -2.53 7.29 -14.94
N ALA A 175 -3.24 7.96 -14.02
CA ALA A 175 -4.57 8.48 -14.27
C ALA A 175 -4.59 9.74 -15.14
N THR A 176 -3.62 10.66 -14.96
CA THR A 176 -3.68 12.01 -15.54
C THR A 176 -2.54 12.32 -16.53
N SER A 177 -1.52 11.47 -16.60
CA SER A 177 -0.24 11.75 -17.27
C SER A 177 0.55 12.95 -16.71
N LYS A 178 0.10 13.58 -15.61
CA LYS A 178 0.81 14.67 -14.94
C LYS A 178 1.90 14.12 -14.03
N ASP A 179 3.12 14.60 -14.21
CA ASP A 179 4.31 14.03 -13.56
C ASP A 179 4.82 14.83 -12.34
N LYS A 180 4.11 15.87 -11.91
CA LYS A 180 4.55 16.74 -10.81
C LYS A 180 4.74 15.98 -9.51
N LEU A 181 3.74 15.20 -9.10
CA LEU A 181 3.81 14.37 -7.89
C LEU A 181 4.83 13.23 -8.06
N LEU A 182 4.94 12.65 -9.26
CA LEU A 182 5.95 11.64 -9.58
C LEU A 182 7.38 12.19 -9.38
N LYS A 183 7.67 13.41 -9.84
CA LYS A 183 8.97 14.07 -9.63
C LYS A 183 9.26 14.31 -8.15
N VAL A 184 8.26 14.63 -7.33
CA VAL A 184 8.41 14.74 -5.87
C VAL A 184 8.81 13.39 -5.27
N ALA A 185 8.11 12.32 -5.65
CA ALA A 185 8.42 10.95 -5.22
C ALA A 185 9.84 10.54 -5.63
N GLU A 186 10.24 10.76 -6.89
CA GLU A 186 11.59 10.45 -7.36
C GLU A 186 12.67 11.25 -6.63
N LYS A 187 12.45 12.54 -6.39
CA LYS A 187 13.38 13.37 -5.63
C LYS A 187 13.54 12.87 -4.19
N ASN A 188 12.45 12.42 -3.57
CA ASN A 188 12.51 11.79 -2.25
C ASN A 188 13.21 10.42 -2.30
N ALA A 189 12.99 9.60 -3.33
CA ALA A 189 13.68 8.30 -3.47
C ALA A 189 15.20 8.50 -3.59
N LEU A 190 15.65 9.50 -4.34
CA LEU A 190 17.07 9.87 -4.42
C LEU A 190 17.61 10.35 -3.07
N HIS A 191 16.84 11.15 -2.33
CA HIS A 191 17.18 11.55 -0.97
C HIS A 191 17.37 10.35 -0.04
N VAL A 192 16.38 9.45 -0.01
CA VAL A 192 16.40 8.24 0.81
C VAL A 192 17.59 7.36 0.43
N ASN A 193 17.86 7.15 -0.87
CA ASN A 193 19.03 6.37 -1.30
C ASN A 193 20.33 6.96 -0.75
N ARG A 194 20.50 8.28 -0.88
CA ARG A 194 21.68 8.99 -0.39
C ARG A 194 21.84 8.80 1.11
N VAL A 195 20.79 9.03 1.90
CA VAL A 195 20.87 8.97 3.38
C VAL A 195 21.02 7.52 3.89
N PHE A 196 20.31 6.56 3.31
CA PHE A 196 20.27 5.19 3.84
C PHE A 196 21.39 4.29 3.33
N PHE A 197 21.92 4.54 2.13
CA PHE A 197 22.85 3.62 1.48
C PHE A 197 24.20 4.25 1.08
N GLU A 198 24.27 5.57 0.85
CA GLU A 198 25.52 6.24 0.43
C GLU A 198 26.20 7.00 1.57
N GLY A 199 25.42 7.64 2.43
CA GLY A 199 25.87 8.59 3.46
C GLY A 199 25.68 10.05 3.03
N ASP A 200 25.26 10.89 3.98
CA ASP A 200 25.11 12.34 3.78
C ASP A 200 25.60 13.06 5.04
N PRO A 201 26.55 14.01 4.98
CA PRO A 201 27.07 14.70 6.16
C PRO A 201 26.02 15.37 7.05
N LYS A 202 24.83 15.73 6.51
CA LYS A 202 23.72 16.28 7.29
C LYS A 202 23.06 15.24 8.22
N TYR A 203 23.24 13.95 7.96
CA TYR A 203 22.55 12.86 8.64
C TYR A 203 23.56 11.83 9.16
N ASN A 204 23.35 11.35 10.39
CA ASN A 204 24.11 10.22 10.96
C ASN A 204 25.64 10.35 10.79
N GLU A 205 26.18 11.55 11.02
CA GLU A 205 27.62 11.86 10.92
C GLU A 205 28.25 11.50 9.55
N GLY A 206 27.47 11.56 8.47
CA GLY A 206 27.93 11.19 7.12
C GLY A 206 27.94 9.68 6.84
N LYS A 207 27.61 8.83 7.81
CA LYS A 207 27.52 7.38 7.61
C LYS A 207 26.13 7.00 7.10
N PRO A 208 26.02 6.04 6.16
CA PRO A 208 24.71 5.57 5.72
C PRO A 208 23.94 4.95 6.89
N ILE A 209 22.64 5.25 6.99
CA ILE A 209 21.80 4.79 8.12
C ILE A 209 21.70 3.28 8.17
N ARG A 210 21.58 2.62 7.01
CA ARG A 210 21.48 1.15 6.89
C ARG A 210 20.48 0.52 7.86
N GLN A 211 19.30 1.12 8.01
CA GLN A 211 18.19 0.55 8.78
C GLN A 211 16.97 0.35 7.89
N ALA A 212 16.33 -0.82 7.99
CA ALA A 212 15.08 -1.09 7.28
C ALA A 212 13.91 -0.27 7.86
N PRO A 213 12.85 0.02 7.09
CA PRO A 213 11.67 0.70 7.60
C PRO A 213 11.12 0.02 8.86
N GLY A 214 10.79 0.80 9.88
CA GLY A 214 10.06 0.30 11.05
C GLY A 214 8.69 -0.25 10.68
N HIS A 215 8.00 0.39 9.74
CA HIS A 215 6.77 -0.10 9.12
C HIS A 215 7.03 -0.23 7.61
N GLN A 216 6.94 -1.46 7.10
CA GLN A 216 7.15 -1.81 5.69
C GLN A 216 6.07 -1.19 4.82
N GLU A 217 6.47 -0.67 3.65
CA GLU A 217 5.63 0.02 2.66
C GLU A 217 6.54 0.60 1.57
N MET A 218 7.68 1.16 1.98
CA MET A 218 8.70 1.71 1.07
C MET A 218 9.18 0.67 0.04
N GLU A 219 9.36 -0.59 0.46
CA GLU A 219 9.90 -1.65 -0.40
C GLU A 219 8.97 -1.98 -1.58
N LEU A 220 7.67 -2.15 -1.34
CA LEU A 220 6.69 -2.43 -2.41
C LEU A 220 6.46 -1.20 -3.29
N ALA A 221 6.49 0.00 -2.70
CA ALA A 221 6.29 1.24 -3.43
C ALA A 221 7.45 1.54 -4.38
N LEU A 222 8.69 1.25 -3.97
CA LEU A 222 9.88 1.34 -4.82
C LEU A 222 9.84 0.36 -6.00
N VAL A 223 9.29 -0.85 -5.82
CA VAL A 223 9.06 -1.77 -6.95
C VAL A 223 8.07 -1.17 -7.94
N LYS A 224 6.94 -0.62 -7.46
CA LYS A 224 5.97 0.04 -8.34
C LYS A 224 6.60 1.25 -9.05
N LEU A 225 7.41 2.04 -8.36
CA LEU A 225 8.11 3.19 -8.93
C LEU A 225 9.09 2.75 -10.05
N TYR A 226 9.80 1.63 -9.85
CA TYR A 226 10.62 1.01 -10.89
C TYR A 226 9.78 0.64 -12.13
N LYS A 227 8.62 0.00 -11.95
CA LYS A 227 7.76 -0.43 -13.07
C LYS A 227 7.30 0.75 -13.94
N VAL A 228 7.03 1.91 -13.33
CA VAL A 228 6.58 3.12 -14.05
C VAL A 228 7.73 3.91 -14.68
N THR A 229 8.88 3.97 -14.02
CA THR A 229 9.99 4.85 -14.44
C THR A 229 11.09 4.13 -15.23
N GLY A 230 11.17 2.80 -15.13
CA GLY A 230 12.26 1.98 -15.66
C GLY A 230 13.61 2.16 -14.95
N LYS A 231 13.70 2.98 -13.90
CA LYS A 231 14.96 3.30 -13.21
C LYS A 231 15.36 2.18 -12.25
N LYS A 232 16.38 1.40 -12.63
CA LYS A 232 16.88 0.24 -11.87
C LYS A 232 17.23 0.54 -10.40
N LEU A 233 17.66 1.77 -10.11
CA LEU A 233 17.97 2.23 -8.75
C LEU A 233 16.84 1.91 -7.77
N TYR A 234 15.58 2.13 -8.13
CA TYR A 234 14.46 1.93 -7.21
C TYR A 234 14.25 0.44 -6.89
N LEU A 235 14.42 -0.44 -7.88
CA LEU A 235 14.38 -1.89 -7.66
C LEU A 235 15.53 -2.36 -6.76
N GLU A 236 16.73 -1.79 -6.95
CA GLU A 236 17.89 -2.08 -6.12
C GLU A 236 17.71 -1.56 -4.68
N MET A 237 17.10 -0.40 -4.50
CA MET A 237 16.76 0.12 -3.17
C MET A 237 15.75 -0.78 -2.45
N ALA A 238 14.69 -1.23 -3.15
CA ALA A 238 13.71 -2.15 -2.59
C ALA A 238 14.38 -3.43 -2.09
N GLU A 239 15.27 -4.01 -2.91
CA GLU A 239 16.05 -5.18 -2.52
C GLU A 239 16.96 -4.89 -1.34
N LYS A 240 17.72 -3.78 -1.35
CA LYS A 240 18.60 -3.41 -0.23
C LYS A 240 17.83 -3.30 1.09
N PHE A 241 16.64 -2.68 1.09
CA PHE A 241 15.82 -2.58 2.30
C PHE A 241 15.39 -3.95 2.84
N LEU A 242 15.01 -4.89 1.97
CA LEU A 242 14.71 -6.26 2.37
C LEU A 242 15.95 -6.98 2.92
N GLU A 243 17.08 -6.84 2.24
CA GLU A 243 18.32 -7.57 2.57
C GLU A 243 18.95 -7.10 3.89
N ILE A 244 18.78 -5.83 4.27
CA ILE A 244 19.31 -5.31 5.55
C ILE A 244 18.40 -5.62 6.74
N ARG A 245 17.11 -5.92 6.50
CA ARG A 245 16.13 -6.17 7.55
C ARG A 245 16.52 -7.39 8.40
N GLY A 246 16.62 -7.19 9.71
CA GLY A 246 17.06 -8.22 10.65
C GLY A 246 18.56 -8.57 10.56
N LYS A 247 19.36 -7.80 9.80
CA LYS A 247 20.82 -7.98 9.69
C LYS A 247 21.60 -6.79 10.26
N THR A 248 21.25 -5.57 9.85
CA THR A 248 22.03 -4.36 10.19
C THR A 248 21.53 -3.65 11.44
N TYR A 249 20.27 -3.84 11.78
CA TYR A 249 19.65 -3.33 12.99
C TYR A 249 18.55 -4.29 13.44
N VAL A 250 18.51 -4.58 14.74
CA VAL A 250 17.50 -5.41 15.39
C VAL A 250 17.09 -4.69 16.68
N PRO A 251 15.82 -4.29 16.84
CA PRO A 251 15.31 -3.77 18.12
C PRO A 251 15.50 -4.80 19.24
N ASP A 252 15.77 -4.37 20.46
CA ASP A 252 16.03 -5.22 21.63
C ASP A 252 15.00 -5.07 22.76
N GLY A 253 13.79 -4.59 22.44
CA GLY A 253 12.71 -4.37 23.41
C GLY A 253 11.60 -5.43 23.39
N GLU A 254 10.48 -5.08 24.02
CA GLU A 254 9.27 -5.91 24.09
C GLU A 254 8.06 -5.21 23.44
N GLY A 255 6.97 -5.96 23.22
CA GLY A 255 5.74 -5.43 22.62
C GLY A 255 6.02 -4.80 21.26
N VAL A 256 5.69 -3.51 21.11
CA VAL A 256 5.93 -2.75 19.87
C VAL A 256 7.40 -2.47 19.57
N MET A 257 8.30 -2.68 20.55
CA MET A 257 9.76 -2.62 20.38
C MET A 257 10.39 -4.01 20.20
N SER A 258 9.60 -5.08 20.15
CA SER A 258 10.10 -6.43 19.91
C SER A 258 10.70 -6.57 18.51
N PRO A 259 11.80 -7.33 18.33
CA PRO A 259 12.30 -7.70 17.01
C PRO A 259 11.23 -8.29 16.08
N THR A 260 10.25 -9.02 16.63
CA THR A 260 9.19 -9.64 15.84
C THR A 260 8.14 -8.65 15.36
N TYR A 261 7.89 -7.56 16.08
CA TYR A 261 6.82 -6.59 15.78
C TYR A 261 6.93 -5.98 14.37
N ALA A 262 8.16 -5.68 13.94
CA ALA A 262 8.51 -5.16 12.62
C ALA A 262 9.21 -6.20 11.72
N GLN A 263 9.07 -7.49 12.03
CA GLN A 263 9.68 -8.59 11.28
C GLN A 263 11.20 -8.42 11.10
N GLN A 264 11.90 -7.93 12.13
CA GLN A 264 13.35 -7.75 12.19
C GLN A 264 14.06 -8.81 13.06
N HIS A 265 13.35 -9.82 13.53
CA HIS A 265 13.88 -10.90 14.35
C HIS A 265 14.86 -11.84 13.61
N ALA A 266 14.81 -11.85 12.27
CA ALA A 266 15.69 -12.64 11.42
C ALA A 266 15.77 -12.00 10.01
N PRO A 267 16.83 -12.30 9.24
CA PRO A 267 16.84 -12.06 7.79
C PRO A 267 15.57 -12.51 7.10
N VAL A 268 15.04 -11.73 6.16
CA VAL A 268 13.75 -12.03 5.52
C VAL A 268 13.69 -13.39 4.82
N GLU A 269 14.82 -13.87 4.31
CA GLU A 269 14.94 -15.19 3.66
C GLU A 269 14.94 -16.38 4.63
N ASP A 270 15.28 -16.12 5.90
CA ASP A 270 15.35 -17.11 6.96
C ASP A 270 14.04 -17.18 7.77
N GLN A 271 13.16 -16.20 7.65
CA GLN A 271 11.85 -16.20 8.30
C GLN A 271 10.99 -17.38 7.83
N SER A 272 10.30 -18.03 8.76
CA SER A 272 9.45 -19.21 8.51
C SER A 272 8.01 -19.06 8.97
N GLU A 273 7.72 -18.06 9.80
CA GLU A 273 6.40 -17.85 10.40
C GLU A 273 5.95 -16.40 10.26
N ALA A 274 4.64 -16.19 10.23
CA ALA A 274 4.05 -14.87 10.29
C ALA A 274 3.92 -14.41 11.75
N VAL A 275 4.72 -13.40 12.12
CA VAL A 275 4.82 -12.87 13.48
C VAL A 275 4.72 -11.35 13.51
N GLY A 276 4.40 -10.80 14.68
CA GLY A 276 4.32 -9.35 14.88
C GLY A 276 3.09 -8.72 14.24
N HIS A 277 3.18 -7.43 13.94
CA HIS A 277 2.07 -6.64 13.39
C HIS A 277 1.64 -7.15 12.01
N ALA A 278 0.34 -7.37 11.81
CA ALA A 278 -0.18 -8.05 10.62
C ALA A 278 -0.03 -7.23 9.32
N VAL A 279 -0.30 -5.92 9.38
CA VAL A 279 -0.08 -5.01 8.22
C VAL A 279 1.39 -4.96 7.81
N ARG A 280 2.30 -4.67 8.74
CA ARG A 280 3.75 -4.66 8.51
C ARG A 280 4.23 -5.93 7.81
N ALA A 281 3.77 -7.08 8.31
CA ALA A 281 4.07 -8.39 7.75
C ALA A 281 3.56 -8.52 6.30
N THR A 282 2.29 -8.29 6.04
CA THR A 282 1.72 -8.46 4.69
C THR A 282 2.29 -7.48 3.65
N TYR A 283 2.66 -6.26 4.05
CA TYR A 283 3.34 -5.31 3.16
C TYR A 283 4.78 -5.76 2.85
N LEU A 284 5.50 -6.28 3.85
CA LEU A 284 6.80 -6.92 3.63
C LEU A 284 6.71 -8.10 2.66
N TYR A 285 5.76 -9.00 2.89
CA TYR A 285 5.59 -10.20 2.08
C TYR A 285 5.19 -9.86 0.65
N SER A 286 4.40 -8.79 0.46
CA SER A 286 4.10 -8.24 -0.86
C SER A 286 5.36 -7.82 -1.61
N ALA A 287 6.25 -7.04 -0.97
CA ALA A 287 7.52 -6.63 -1.59
C ALA A 287 8.46 -7.81 -1.88
N MET A 288 8.51 -8.79 -0.97
CA MET A 288 9.27 -10.03 -1.18
C MET A 288 8.74 -10.82 -2.37
N ALA A 289 7.42 -10.93 -2.55
CA ALA A 289 6.80 -11.65 -3.67
C ALA A 289 7.10 -10.96 -5.01
N ASP A 290 7.01 -9.62 -5.03
CA ASP A 290 7.40 -8.80 -6.16
C ASP A 290 8.87 -9.06 -6.59
N LEU A 291 9.81 -9.07 -5.64
CA LEU A 291 11.23 -9.31 -5.92
C LEU A 291 11.57 -10.79 -6.20
N ALA A 292 10.86 -11.73 -5.59
CA ALA A 292 10.95 -13.15 -5.92
C ALA A 292 10.69 -13.36 -7.42
N HIS A 293 9.67 -12.69 -7.95
CA HIS A 293 9.31 -12.72 -9.35
C HIS A 293 10.30 -11.93 -10.24
N LEU A 294 10.50 -10.64 -9.95
CA LEU A 294 11.27 -9.74 -10.83
C LEU A 294 12.78 -10.07 -10.89
N LYS A 295 13.34 -10.65 -9.84
CA LYS A 295 14.78 -10.98 -9.75
C LYS A 295 15.06 -12.48 -9.69
N ASN A 296 14.05 -13.33 -9.85
CA ASN A 296 14.16 -14.79 -9.68
C ASN A 296 14.82 -15.17 -8.34
N LYS A 297 14.47 -14.46 -7.26
CA LYS A 297 15.02 -14.66 -5.91
C LYS A 297 14.39 -15.88 -5.24
N ASN A 298 14.90 -17.06 -5.57
CA ASN A 298 14.42 -18.33 -5.03
C ASN A 298 14.47 -18.43 -3.49
N SER A 299 15.36 -17.68 -2.82
CA SER A 299 15.38 -17.64 -1.35
C SER A 299 14.11 -16.98 -0.79
N TYR A 300 13.65 -15.88 -1.39
CA TYR A 300 12.39 -15.22 -1.01
C TYR A 300 11.20 -16.11 -1.29
N THR A 301 11.16 -16.80 -2.44
CA THR A 301 10.13 -17.80 -2.75
C THR A 301 10.01 -18.85 -1.63
N ARG A 302 11.13 -19.45 -1.21
CA ARG A 302 11.10 -20.47 -0.14
C ARG A 302 10.60 -19.91 1.19
N ALA A 303 11.03 -18.70 1.57
CA ALA A 303 10.55 -18.03 2.78
C ALA A 303 9.05 -17.77 2.73
N LEU A 304 8.57 -17.20 1.61
CA LEU A 304 7.16 -16.89 1.40
C LEU A 304 6.28 -18.15 1.41
N HIS A 305 6.73 -19.27 0.85
CA HIS A 305 5.96 -20.52 0.94
C HIS A 305 5.78 -21.01 2.39
N ARG A 306 6.84 -20.94 3.22
CA ARG A 306 6.74 -21.29 4.65
C ARG A 306 5.81 -20.34 5.41
N ILE A 307 6.02 -19.04 5.22
CA ILE A 307 5.24 -17.99 5.88
C ILE A 307 3.77 -18.07 5.46
N TRP A 308 3.50 -18.22 4.16
CA TRP A 308 2.14 -18.34 3.65
C TRP A 308 1.42 -19.56 4.22
N GLY A 309 2.07 -20.73 4.23
CA GLY A 309 1.50 -21.92 4.89
C GLY A 309 1.24 -21.70 6.38
N ASN A 310 2.17 -21.03 7.08
CA ASN A 310 1.96 -20.68 8.48
C ASN A 310 0.74 -19.76 8.70
N VAL A 311 0.55 -18.76 7.82
CA VAL A 311 -0.64 -17.88 7.83
C VAL A 311 -1.91 -18.71 7.64
N THR A 312 -2.00 -19.45 6.54
CA THR A 312 -3.24 -20.14 6.13
C THR A 312 -3.60 -21.30 7.04
N ASP A 313 -2.60 -22.02 7.55
CA ASP A 313 -2.83 -23.27 8.26
C ASP A 313 -3.01 -23.06 9.77
N THR A 314 -2.54 -21.93 10.30
CA THR A 314 -2.47 -21.74 11.77
C THR A 314 -2.86 -20.34 12.29
N ARG A 315 -2.93 -19.31 11.45
CA ARG A 315 -3.02 -17.90 11.92
C ARG A 315 -4.02 -17.02 11.14
N MET A 316 -4.90 -17.61 10.33
CA MET A 316 -5.92 -16.89 9.57
C MET A 316 -7.33 -17.27 10.03
N HIS A 317 -8.16 -16.28 10.35
CA HIS A 317 -9.57 -16.52 10.65
C HIS A 317 -10.35 -16.92 9.40
N ILE A 318 -11.51 -17.55 9.57
CA ILE A 318 -12.36 -18.02 8.45
C ILE A 318 -12.77 -16.91 7.48
N THR A 319 -12.77 -15.65 7.92
CA THR A 319 -13.06 -14.46 7.11
C THR A 319 -11.86 -13.96 6.29
N GLY A 320 -10.71 -14.63 6.37
CA GLY A 320 -9.44 -14.14 5.83
C GLY A 320 -8.79 -13.03 6.68
N GLY A 321 -9.38 -12.73 7.84
CA GLY A 321 -8.85 -11.79 8.82
C GLY A 321 -7.52 -12.26 9.42
N LEU A 322 -6.62 -11.30 9.63
CA LEU A 322 -5.30 -11.51 10.21
C LEU A 322 -5.12 -10.61 11.43
N GLY A 323 -4.71 -11.20 12.55
CA GLY A 323 -4.42 -10.48 13.79
C GLY A 323 -5.28 -10.98 14.95
N ALA A 324 -4.65 -11.68 15.89
CA ALA A 324 -5.31 -12.24 17.06
C ALA A 324 -5.01 -11.46 18.35
N VAL A 325 -4.01 -10.57 18.35
CA VAL A 325 -3.53 -9.88 19.55
C VAL A 325 -3.65 -8.38 19.38
N HIS A 326 -4.51 -7.74 20.19
CA HIS A 326 -4.75 -6.29 20.16
C HIS A 326 -3.49 -5.46 20.43
N GLY A 327 -2.68 -5.83 21.44
CA GLY A 327 -1.55 -4.99 21.89
C GLY A 327 -0.42 -4.80 20.87
N ILE A 328 -0.33 -5.68 19.87
CA ILE A 328 0.62 -5.59 18.76
C ILE A 328 -0.07 -5.56 17.40
N GLU A 329 -1.41 -5.55 17.39
CA GLU A 329 -2.22 -5.47 16.18
C GLU A 329 -1.83 -6.56 15.16
N GLY A 330 -1.65 -7.78 15.68
CA GLY A 330 -0.74 -8.73 15.07
C GLY A 330 -1.03 -10.20 15.36
N PHE A 331 -0.18 -11.05 14.80
CA PHE A 331 -0.29 -12.50 14.90
C PHE A 331 -0.04 -12.96 16.35
N GLY A 332 -0.95 -13.79 16.87
CA GLY A 332 -0.76 -14.55 18.11
C GLY A 332 -0.10 -15.91 17.86
N PRO A 333 0.14 -16.74 18.90
CA PRO A 333 0.64 -18.11 18.74
C PRO A 333 -0.16 -18.96 17.73
N PRO A 334 0.42 -20.04 17.18
CA PRO A 334 -0.30 -20.95 16.27
C PRO A 334 -1.64 -21.41 16.87
N TYR A 335 -2.69 -21.37 16.05
CA TYR A 335 -4.07 -21.72 16.38
C TYR A 335 -4.78 -20.81 17.39
N LEU A 336 -4.15 -19.71 17.83
CA LEU A 336 -4.84 -18.68 18.61
C LEU A 336 -5.70 -17.82 17.67
N LEU A 337 -6.97 -18.21 17.52
CA LEU A 337 -7.95 -17.54 16.66
C LEU A 337 -9.22 -17.22 17.47
N PRO A 338 -9.17 -16.24 18.40
CA PRO A 338 -10.33 -15.85 19.20
C PRO A 338 -11.40 -15.24 18.29
N ASN A 339 -12.69 -15.38 18.63
CA ASN A 339 -13.78 -14.78 17.85
C ASN A 339 -14.13 -13.37 18.35
N ALA A 340 -14.47 -13.23 19.63
CA ALA A 340 -14.86 -11.95 20.24
C ALA A 340 -13.69 -10.98 20.37
N ASP A 341 -12.51 -11.49 20.74
CA ASP A 341 -11.29 -10.70 20.95
C ASP A 341 -10.36 -10.70 19.72
N ALA A 342 -10.89 -10.99 18.53
CA ALA A 342 -10.10 -10.93 17.29
C ALA A 342 -9.79 -9.47 16.94
N PHE A 343 -8.54 -9.18 16.55
CA PHE A 343 -8.19 -7.86 16.07
C PHE A 343 -8.57 -7.67 14.60
N ASN A 344 -8.12 -8.59 13.73
CA ASN A 344 -8.49 -8.67 12.32
C ASN A 344 -8.59 -7.30 11.63
N GLU A 345 -7.51 -6.52 11.72
CA GLU A 345 -7.48 -5.16 11.22
C GLU A 345 -7.89 -5.11 9.74
N THR A 346 -8.74 -4.15 9.37
CA THR A 346 -9.12 -3.92 7.97
C THR A 346 -7.89 -3.76 7.06
N CYS A 347 -6.86 -3.01 7.50
CA CYS A 347 -5.61 -2.88 6.74
C CYS A 347 -4.88 -4.22 6.56
N ALA A 348 -4.94 -5.12 7.54
CA ALA A 348 -4.29 -6.41 7.45
C ALA A 348 -4.98 -7.30 6.42
N ALA A 349 -6.31 -7.22 6.31
CA ALA A 349 -7.04 -7.89 5.24
C ALA A 349 -6.79 -7.29 3.86
N VAL A 350 -6.66 -5.97 3.74
CA VAL A 350 -6.20 -5.32 2.50
C VAL A 350 -4.81 -5.83 2.12
N GLY A 351 -3.87 -5.85 3.08
CA GLY A 351 -2.54 -6.40 2.90
C GLY A 351 -2.56 -7.89 2.51
N ASN A 352 -3.49 -8.68 3.06
CA ASN A 352 -3.65 -10.09 2.73
C ASN A 352 -4.10 -10.28 1.27
N VAL A 353 -5.02 -9.45 0.76
CA VAL A 353 -5.42 -9.44 -0.66
C VAL A 353 -4.22 -9.09 -1.54
N LEU A 354 -3.51 -8.00 -1.23
CA LEU A 354 -2.37 -7.51 -2.01
C LEU A 354 -1.21 -8.50 -2.04
N PHE A 355 -0.94 -9.18 -0.91
CA PHE A 355 0.08 -10.20 -0.78
C PHE A 355 -0.27 -11.43 -1.62
N ASN A 356 -1.48 -11.96 -1.47
CA ASN A 356 -1.90 -13.17 -2.17
C ASN A 356 -2.03 -12.96 -3.68
N PHE A 357 -2.50 -11.79 -4.13
CA PHE A 357 -2.50 -11.48 -5.56
C PHE A 357 -1.08 -11.48 -6.15
N ARG A 358 -0.09 -10.98 -5.41
CA ARG A 358 1.33 -11.04 -5.84
C ARG A 358 1.89 -12.46 -5.80
N MET A 359 1.51 -13.28 -4.82
CA MET A 359 1.86 -14.70 -4.82
C MET A 359 1.30 -15.43 -6.04
N PHE A 360 0.05 -15.11 -6.44
CA PHE A 360 -0.52 -15.61 -7.70
C PHE A 360 0.30 -15.18 -8.91
N LEU A 361 0.65 -13.89 -9.05
CA LEU A 361 1.48 -13.40 -10.16
C LEU A 361 2.86 -14.09 -10.19
N ALA A 362 3.46 -14.33 -9.02
CA ALA A 362 4.76 -14.98 -8.90
C ALA A 362 4.74 -16.48 -9.21
N HIS A 363 3.67 -17.19 -8.82
CA HIS A 363 3.64 -18.66 -8.77
C HIS A 363 2.63 -19.33 -9.68
N ARG A 364 1.64 -18.57 -10.20
CA ARG A 364 0.59 -19.05 -11.12
C ARG A 364 -0.28 -20.15 -10.52
N ASP A 365 -0.54 -20.09 -9.22
CA ASP A 365 -1.32 -21.08 -8.48
C ASP A 365 -2.58 -20.41 -7.94
N ALA A 366 -3.75 -20.98 -8.23
CA ALA A 366 -5.05 -20.42 -7.89
C ALA A 366 -5.31 -20.41 -6.39
N LYS A 367 -4.64 -21.25 -5.59
CA LYS A 367 -4.81 -21.26 -4.12
C LYS A 367 -4.52 -19.92 -3.46
N TYR A 368 -3.67 -19.10 -4.07
CA TYR A 368 -3.41 -17.75 -3.61
C TYR A 368 -4.60 -16.84 -3.87
N LEU A 369 -5.26 -16.99 -5.03
CA LEU A 369 -6.48 -16.25 -5.34
C LEU A 369 -7.63 -16.67 -4.42
N ASP A 370 -7.74 -17.94 -4.03
CA ASP A 370 -8.74 -18.40 -3.06
C ASP A 370 -8.61 -17.63 -1.73
N VAL A 371 -7.38 -17.47 -1.22
CA VAL A 371 -7.14 -16.69 0.02
C VAL A 371 -7.40 -15.20 -0.18
N ALA A 372 -7.00 -14.64 -1.34
CA ALA A 372 -7.30 -13.25 -1.67
C ALA A 372 -8.82 -13.00 -1.72
N GLU A 373 -9.58 -13.90 -2.34
CA GLU A 373 -11.03 -13.84 -2.46
C GLU A 373 -11.73 -13.95 -1.10
N VAL A 374 -11.33 -14.90 -0.26
CA VAL A 374 -11.88 -15.04 1.11
C VAL A 374 -11.69 -13.75 1.90
N SER A 375 -10.48 -13.18 1.91
CA SER A 375 -10.20 -11.92 2.61
C SER A 375 -10.99 -10.74 2.01
N LEU A 376 -11.07 -10.67 0.67
CA LEU A 376 -11.73 -9.59 -0.06
C LEU A 376 -13.25 -9.60 0.19
N LEU A 377 -13.92 -10.73 0.00
CA LEU A 377 -15.38 -10.83 0.09
C LEU A 377 -15.92 -10.82 1.52
N ASN A 378 -15.07 -11.11 2.52
CA ASN A 378 -15.47 -11.16 3.92
C ASN A 378 -14.88 -10.00 4.72
N ASN A 379 -13.63 -10.08 5.18
CA ASN A 379 -13.07 -9.09 6.12
C ASN A 379 -12.98 -7.67 5.51
N VAL A 380 -12.56 -7.55 4.26
CA VAL A 380 -12.47 -6.25 3.56
C VAL A 380 -13.86 -5.64 3.37
N LEU A 381 -14.82 -6.37 2.81
CA LEU A 381 -16.16 -5.82 2.56
C LEU A 381 -16.98 -5.62 3.85
N ALA A 382 -16.74 -6.40 4.90
CA ALA A 382 -17.33 -6.15 6.22
C ALA A 382 -16.89 -4.80 6.80
N ALA A 383 -15.71 -4.31 6.43
CA ALA A 383 -15.13 -3.13 7.04
C ALA A 383 -15.82 -1.81 6.69
N VAL A 384 -16.68 -1.76 5.67
CA VAL A 384 -17.38 -0.54 5.25
C VAL A 384 -18.88 -0.79 5.14
N ASN A 385 -19.71 0.17 5.57
CA ASN A 385 -21.16 0.07 5.35
C ASN A 385 -21.53 0.30 3.88
N LEU A 386 -22.76 -0.06 3.50
CA LEU A 386 -23.23 0.09 2.12
C LEU A 386 -23.29 1.56 1.67
N GLU A 387 -23.49 2.50 2.61
CA GLU A 387 -23.45 3.94 2.34
C GLU A 387 -22.02 4.50 2.22
N GLY A 388 -20.97 3.74 2.57
CA GLY A 388 -19.57 4.12 2.34
C GLY A 388 -18.99 5.17 3.29
N ASN A 389 -19.61 5.43 4.44
CA ASN A 389 -19.24 6.52 5.35
C ASN A 389 -19.00 6.09 6.82
N ARG A 390 -19.01 4.78 7.10
CA ARG A 390 -18.68 4.20 8.40
C ARG A 390 -17.82 2.97 8.24
N PHE A 391 -16.85 2.81 9.12
CA PHE A 391 -15.76 1.86 9.01
C PHE A 391 -15.56 1.01 10.25
N PHE A 392 -15.06 -0.21 10.06
CA PHE A 392 -14.35 -0.95 11.08
C PHE A 392 -12.84 -0.73 10.95
N TYR A 393 -12.21 -0.54 12.10
CA TYR A 393 -10.79 -0.80 12.30
C TYR A 393 -10.61 -2.28 12.63
N VAL A 394 -11.33 -2.75 13.65
CA VAL A 394 -11.32 -4.12 14.19
C VAL A 394 -12.53 -4.89 13.65
N ASN A 395 -12.32 -6.12 13.17
CA ASN A 395 -13.36 -6.97 12.57
C ASN A 395 -13.50 -8.31 13.34
N PRO A 396 -14.16 -8.31 14.51
CA PRO A 396 -14.35 -9.51 15.30
C PRO A 396 -15.34 -10.47 14.63
N LEU A 397 -15.30 -11.74 15.01
CA LEU A 397 -16.24 -12.77 14.53
C LEU A 397 -17.44 -12.95 15.47
N GLU A 398 -17.38 -12.36 16.66
CA GLU A 398 -18.45 -12.36 17.65
C GLU A 398 -18.58 -10.96 18.25
N ALA A 399 -19.80 -10.43 18.36
CA ALA A 399 -20.08 -9.13 18.96
C ALA A 399 -21.43 -9.14 19.69
N ASP A 400 -21.47 -8.58 20.89
CA ASP A 400 -22.68 -8.46 21.71
C ASP A 400 -23.52 -7.19 21.43
N GLY A 401 -23.01 -6.33 20.53
CA GLY A 401 -23.59 -5.03 20.17
C GLY A 401 -23.48 -3.94 21.25
N LYS A 402 -22.74 -4.19 22.34
CA LYS A 402 -22.57 -3.27 23.47
C LYS A 402 -21.12 -2.94 23.74
N TYR A 403 -20.22 -3.92 23.68
CA TYR A 403 -18.80 -3.72 23.93
C TYR A 403 -18.17 -2.87 22.80
N PRO A 404 -17.51 -1.75 23.13
CA PRO A 404 -17.00 -0.81 22.13
C PRO A 404 -15.64 -1.25 21.54
N PHE A 405 -15.61 -2.42 20.89
CA PHE A 405 -14.39 -3.04 20.34
C PHE A 405 -13.68 -2.19 19.27
N ASN A 406 -14.40 -1.28 18.61
CA ASN A 406 -13.90 -0.53 17.47
C ASN A 406 -13.55 0.91 17.86
N HIS A 407 -12.52 1.08 18.68
CA HIS A 407 -12.03 2.41 19.13
C HIS A 407 -13.12 3.29 19.77
N GLY A 408 -13.92 2.70 20.67
CA GLY A 408 -14.95 3.43 21.39
C GLY A 408 -16.36 3.30 20.80
N THR A 409 -16.54 2.50 19.74
CA THR A 409 -17.87 2.16 19.20
C THR A 409 -18.10 0.65 19.17
N ALA A 410 -19.33 0.20 19.46
CA ALA A 410 -19.74 -1.21 19.39
C ALA A 410 -20.10 -1.68 17.96
N GLY A 411 -19.69 -0.89 16.97
CA GLY A 411 -20.02 -1.04 15.57
C GLY A 411 -19.14 -0.11 14.72
N ARG A 412 -19.52 0.12 13.47
CA ARG A 412 -18.74 0.98 12.57
C ARG A 412 -18.75 2.45 13.03
N ALA A 413 -17.58 3.09 12.99
CA ALA A 413 -17.39 4.51 13.31
C ALA A 413 -17.18 5.34 12.02
N PRO A 414 -17.54 6.63 12.00
CA PRO A 414 -17.31 7.46 10.82
C PRO A 414 -15.82 7.67 10.53
N TRP A 415 -14.98 7.80 11.55
CA TRP A 415 -13.54 7.97 11.41
C TRP A 415 -12.82 7.59 12.71
N PHE A 416 -11.48 7.57 12.68
CA PHE A 416 -10.65 7.20 13.82
C PHE A 416 -9.51 8.22 14.02
N GLY A 417 -8.97 8.29 15.24
CA GLY A 417 -7.76 9.09 15.49
C GLY A 417 -6.53 8.54 14.73
N THR A 418 -6.48 7.23 14.50
CA THR A 418 -5.54 6.57 13.60
C THR A 418 -6.35 5.99 12.44
N ALA A 419 -6.39 6.71 11.31
CA ALA A 419 -7.32 6.43 10.22
C ALA A 419 -6.69 5.62 9.08
N CYS A 420 -5.87 4.64 9.44
CA CYS A 420 -5.26 3.74 8.46
C CYS A 420 -6.31 2.97 7.66
N CYS A 421 -7.34 2.43 8.33
CA CYS A 421 -8.34 1.55 7.73
C CYS A 421 -9.25 2.25 6.70
N PRO A 422 -9.92 3.38 7.00
CA PRO A 422 -10.79 4.03 6.01
C PRO A 422 -10.04 4.47 4.75
N SER A 423 -8.84 5.03 4.89
CA SER A 423 -8.01 5.46 3.76
C SER A 423 -7.47 4.28 2.95
N ASN A 424 -7.19 3.13 3.59
CA ASN A 424 -6.79 1.91 2.89
C ASN A 424 -7.96 1.29 2.09
N MET A 425 -9.17 1.37 2.62
CA MET A 425 -10.39 0.98 1.90
C MET A 425 -10.63 1.84 0.65
N ALA A 426 -10.36 3.15 0.76
CA ALA A 426 -10.47 4.09 -0.35
C ALA A 426 -9.62 3.66 -1.56
N ARG A 427 -8.44 3.07 -1.31
CA ARG A 427 -7.52 2.66 -2.38
C ARG A 427 -7.71 1.24 -2.89
N LEU A 428 -8.12 0.27 -2.05
CA LEU A 428 -8.21 -1.13 -2.50
C LEU A 428 -9.40 -1.35 -3.44
N LEU A 429 -10.58 -0.84 -3.09
CA LEU A 429 -11.79 -1.15 -3.86
C LEU A 429 -11.71 -0.72 -5.33
N PRO A 430 -11.16 0.46 -5.70
CA PRO A 430 -10.91 0.82 -7.09
C PRO A 430 -9.96 -0.13 -7.82
N GLN A 431 -9.06 -0.83 -7.10
CA GLN A 431 -8.09 -1.76 -7.70
C GLN A 431 -8.68 -3.14 -8.02
N VAL A 432 -9.82 -3.53 -7.42
CA VAL A 432 -10.44 -4.86 -7.62
C VAL A 432 -10.67 -5.16 -9.10
N GLN A 433 -11.03 -4.14 -9.88
CA GLN A 433 -11.22 -4.25 -11.32
C GLN A 433 -9.95 -4.70 -12.06
N GLY A 434 -8.77 -4.24 -11.63
CA GLY A 434 -7.46 -4.68 -12.16
C GLY A 434 -6.98 -6.02 -11.64
N MET A 435 -7.73 -6.65 -10.73
CA MET A 435 -7.46 -8.00 -10.23
C MET A 435 -8.32 -9.07 -10.92
N ALA A 436 -9.26 -8.68 -11.79
CA ALA A 436 -10.13 -9.61 -12.51
C ALA A 436 -9.39 -10.47 -13.53
N TYR A 437 -8.32 -9.93 -14.13
CA TYR A 437 -7.55 -10.59 -15.18
C TYR A 437 -6.05 -10.41 -14.97
N ALA A 438 -5.29 -11.43 -15.35
CA ALA A 438 -3.85 -11.34 -15.53
C ALA A 438 -3.45 -12.06 -16.81
N HIS A 439 -2.30 -11.73 -17.40
CA HIS A 439 -1.86 -12.35 -18.63
C HIS A 439 -0.34 -12.49 -18.69
N ASP A 440 0.13 -13.44 -19.50
CA ASP A 440 1.50 -13.43 -20.01
C ASP A 440 1.48 -13.33 -21.54
N GLU A 441 2.60 -13.55 -22.22
CA GLU A 441 2.67 -13.50 -23.69
C GLU A 441 1.65 -14.40 -24.40
N LYS A 442 1.23 -15.50 -23.79
CA LYS A 442 0.43 -16.56 -24.44
C LYS A 442 -0.84 -16.95 -23.70
N ASN A 443 -0.94 -16.64 -22.41
CA ASN A 443 -2.03 -17.08 -21.55
C ASN A 443 -2.79 -15.87 -20.99
N LEU A 444 -4.11 -16.04 -20.90
CA LEU A 444 -4.99 -15.18 -20.11
C LEU A 444 -5.47 -15.99 -18.90
N TYR A 445 -5.41 -15.37 -17.72
CA TYR A 445 -5.87 -15.92 -16.46
C TYR A 445 -7.09 -15.11 -16.01
N LEU A 446 -8.21 -15.79 -15.76
CA LEU A 446 -9.37 -15.22 -15.08
C LEU A 446 -9.10 -15.32 -13.58
N ALA A 447 -8.68 -14.21 -12.98
CA ALA A 447 -8.14 -14.21 -11.61
C ALA A 447 -9.21 -13.94 -10.54
N MET A 448 -10.25 -13.17 -10.87
CA MET A 448 -11.42 -12.98 -9.99
C MET A 448 -12.71 -12.98 -10.84
N TYR A 449 -13.78 -13.49 -10.25
CA TYR A 449 -15.08 -13.60 -10.91
C TYR A 449 -15.95 -12.37 -10.63
N ALA A 450 -16.35 -11.70 -11.71
CA ALA A 450 -17.32 -10.62 -11.72
C ALA A 450 -17.79 -10.39 -13.15
N GLU A 451 -19.02 -9.90 -13.35
CA GLU A 451 -19.43 -9.44 -14.67
C GLU A 451 -18.53 -8.28 -15.12
N THR A 452 -17.72 -8.55 -16.14
CA THR A 452 -16.65 -7.66 -16.60
C THR A 452 -16.39 -7.85 -18.09
N SER A 453 -15.76 -6.87 -18.73
CA SER A 453 -15.22 -7.03 -20.08
C SER A 453 -13.89 -6.32 -20.26
N THR A 454 -13.00 -6.88 -21.08
CA THR A 454 -11.70 -6.28 -21.41
C THR A 454 -11.29 -6.61 -22.84
N SER A 455 -10.33 -5.86 -23.39
CA SER A 455 -9.69 -6.19 -24.67
C SER A 455 -8.19 -5.96 -24.59
N LEU A 456 -7.43 -7.03 -24.82
CA LEU A 456 -5.97 -7.04 -24.73
C LEU A 456 -5.35 -7.88 -25.85
N LYS A 457 -4.03 -7.82 -26.01
CA LYS A 457 -3.30 -8.67 -26.95
C LYS A 457 -2.78 -9.93 -26.25
N ILE A 458 -3.16 -11.10 -26.75
CA ILE A 458 -2.61 -12.40 -26.33
C ILE A 458 -1.98 -13.06 -27.55
N ALA A 459 -0.72 -13.48 -27.45
CA ALA A 459 0.06 -14.04 -28.55
C ALA A 459 0.04 -13.17 -29.85
N GLY A 460 -0.04 -11.84 -29.69
CA GLY A 460 -0.12 -10.89 -30.80
C GLY A 460 -1.52 -10.70 -31.41
N THR A 461 -2.51 -11.49 -30.99
CA THR A 461 -3.91 -11.34 -31.43
C THR A 461 -4.67 -10.44 -30.46
N LYS A 462 -5.41 -9.44 -30.99
CA LYS A 462 -6.34 -8.66 -30.18
C LYS A 462 -7.53 -9.54 -29.81
N THR A 463 -7.70 -9.79 -28.52
CA THR A 463 -8.73 -10.66 -27.96
C THR A 463 -9.66 -9.82 -27.09
N ALA A 464 -10.96 -9.93 -27.31
CA ALA A 464 -11.99 -9.37 -26.44
C ALA A 464 -12.56 -10.48 -25.55
N VAL A 465 -12.68 -10.21 -24.26
CA VAL A 465 -13.14 -11.18 -23.26
C VAL A 465 -14.23 -10.55 -22.41
N THR A 466 -15.29 -11.33 -22.16
CA THR A 466 -16.42 -10.93 -21.32
C THR A 466 -16.73 -12.06 -20.35
N GLN A 467 -16.77 -11.76 -19.05
CA GLN A 467 -17.33 -12.62 -18.03
C GLN A 467 -18.79 -12.20 -17.79
N LYS A 468 -19.72 -13.16 -17.77
CA LYS A 468 -21.12 -12.96 -17.39
C LYS A 468 -21.44 -13.88 -16.23
N THR A 469 -21.75 -13.31 -15.06
CA THR A 469 -22.01 -14.07 -13.84
C THR A 469 -22.73 -13.20 -12.80
N GLY A 470 -23.53 -13.84 -11.95
CA GLY A 470 -24.11 -13.23 -10.74
C GLY A 470 -23.19 -13.32 -9.51
N TYR A 471 -21.95 -13.77 -9.66
CA TYR A 471 -21.00 -13.93 -8.56
C TYR A 471 -20.82 -12.64 -7.74
N PRO A 472 -20.75 -12.70 -6.40
CA PRO A 472 -20.68 -13.91 -5.56
C PRO A 472 -22.04 -14.54 -5.18
N ASN A 473 -23.16 -14.05 -5.71
CA ASN A 473 -24.48 -14.56 -5.35
C ASN A 473 -24.89 -15.81 -6.14
N GLU A 474 -24.33 -16.00 -7.34
CA GLU A 474 -24.56 -17.15 -8.23
C GLU A 474 -23.23 -17.62 -8.83
N GLY A 475 -23.04 -18.94 -8.94
CA GLY A 475 -21.79 -19.59 -9.35
C GLY A 475 -21.66 -19.82 -10.86
#